data_AF-A0A543K401-F1
#
_entry.id   AF-A0A543K401-F1
#
_cell.length_a   1.000
_cell.length_b   1.000
_cell.length_c   1.000
_cell.angle_alpha   90.00
_cell.angle_beta   90.00
_cell.angle_gamma   90.00
#
_symmetry.space_group_name_H-M   'P 1'
#
loop_
_entity.id
_entity.type
_entity.pdbx_description
1 polymer ?
#
loop_
_entity_poly.entity_id
_entity_poly.type
_entity_poly.pdbx_seq_one_letter_code
_entity_poly.pdbx_strand_id
1 'polypeptide(L)'
;MKDAFCRIEGREITDHEARAIVKAIANLRAVFAPFVAASPDTIPNYASVPYRPKGSTKSYQITPCPKRGAGFYIVAITPHDKNHYGMPLYQPETVTVWLDIAPLYVPTRKEDCHDLEIC
;
A
#
# COMPACT_ATOMS: atom_id res chain seq x y z
N MET A 1 -8.22 -18.66 -11.01
CA MET A 1 -7.85 -17.31 -11.47
C MET A 1 -6.43 -17.08 -10.99
N LYS A 2 -5.48 -16.84 -11.91
CA LYS A 2 -4.14 -16.39 -11.53
C LYS A 2 -4.26 -14.89 -11.31
N ASP A 3 -4.30 -14.44 -10.06
CA ASP A 3 -4.12 -13.03 -9.74
C ASP A 3 -2.72 -12.63 -10.25
N ALA A 4 -2.67 -11.95 -11.39
CA ALA A 4 -1.43 -11.54 -12.02
C ALA A 4 -0.89 -10.31 -11.27
N PHE A 5 0.01 -10.54 -10.32
CA PHE A 5 0.72 -9.45 -9.63
C PHE A 5 1.97 -9.12 -10.42
N CYS A 6 1.99 -7.96 -11.09
CA CYS A 6 3.18 -7.46 -11.75
C CYS A 6 3.86 -6.43 -10.86
N ARG A 7 5.09 -6.73 -10.46
CA ARG A 7 6.00 -5.75 -9.85
C ARG A 7 6.55 -4.86 -10.95
N ILE A 8 6.65 -3.56 -10.67
CA ILE A 8 7.28 -2.61 -11.59
C ILE A 8 8.66 -2.19 -11.11
N GLU A 9 8.84 -1.93 -9.81
CA GLU A 9 10.12 -1.45 -9.22
C GLU A 9 10.28 -1.94 -7.77
N GLY A 10 11.53 -2.19 -7.31
CA GLY A 10 11.83 -2.53 -5.90
C GLY A 10 12.39 -3.93 -5.68
N ARG A 11 11.66 -4.84 -5.01
CA ARG A 11 11.96 -6.28 -4.82
C ARG A 11 10.72 -7.17 -5.02
N GLU A 12 10.90 -8.45 -5.38
CA GLU A 12 9.77 -9.34 -5.69
C GLU A 12 8.95 -9.55 -4.43
N ILE A 13 7.65 -9.30 -4.52
CA ILE A 13 6.73 -9.56 -3.41
C ILE A 13 6.28 -11.01 -3.48
N THR A 14 6.24 -11.67 -2.33
CA THR A 14 5.71 -13.02 -2.24
C THR A 14 4.19 -13.02 -2.41
N ASP A 15 3.62 -14.15 -2.80
CA ASP A 15 2.15 -14.34 -2.83
C ASP A 15 1.47 -13.99 -1.51
N HIS A 16 2.14 -14.26 -0.38
CA HIS A 16 1.64 -13.92 0.93
C HIS A 16 1.56 -12.40 1.13
N GLU A 17 2.59 -11.67 0.69
CA GLU A 17 2.62 -10.21 0.75
C GLU A 17 1.58 -9.60 -0.18
N ALA A 18 1.42 -10.11 -1.40
CA ALA A 18 0.38 -9.68 -2.32
C ALA A 18 -1.02 -9.80 -1.68
N ARG A 19 -1.33 -10.97 -1.09
CA ARG A 19 -2.59 -11.18 -0.34
C ARG A 19 -2.73 -10.23 0.85
N ALA A 20 -1.65 -9.93 1.57
CA ALA A 20 -1.67 -9.01 2.69
C ALA A 20 -1.95 -7.57 2.23
N ILE A 21 -1.35 -7.13 1.12
CA ILE A 21 -1.57 -5.81 0.52
C ILE A 21 -3.00 -5.68 0.01
N VAL A 22 -3.53 -6.68 -0.68
CA VAL A 22 -4.93 -6.68 -1.14
C VAL A 22 -5.90 -6.54 0.04
N LYS A 23 -5.67 -7.29 1.14
CA LYS A 23 -6.46 -7.15 2.38
C LYS A 23 -6.32 -5.77 3.02
N ALA A 24 -5.12 -5.21 2.99
CA ALA A 24 -4.86 -3.86 3.49
C ALA A 24 -5.66 -2.81 2.70
N ILE A 25 -5.69 -2.92 1.37
CA ILE A 25 -6.48 -2.04 0.50
C ILE A 25 -7.98 -2.18 0.78
N ALA A 26 -8.48 -3.41 0.94
CA ALA A 26 -9.87 -3.64 1.30
C ALA A 26 -10.22 -3.02 2.67
N ASN A 27 -9.32 -3.13 3.65
CA ASN A 27 -9.48 -2.49 4.95
C ASN A 27 -9.51 -0.96 4.83
N LEU A 28 -8.56 -0.37 4.09
CA LEU A 28 -8.51 1.08 3.86
C LEU A 28 -9.79 1.60 3.20
N ARG A 29 -10.35 0.87 2.24
CA ARG A 29 -11.67 1.23 1.66
C ARG A 29 -12.76 1.30 2.71
N ALA A 30 -12.87 0.27 3.56
CA ALA A 30 -13.89 0.23 4.59
C ALA A 30 -13.71 1.38 5.60
N VAL A 31 -12.48 1.64 6.01
CA VAL A 31 -12.12 2.72 6.95
C VAL A 31 -12.42 4.10 6.37
N PHE A 32 -12.07 4.34 5.11
CA PHE A 32 -12.18 5.67 4.49
C PHE A 32 -13.49 5.92 3.73
N ALA A 33 -14.32 4.90 3.49
CA ALA A 33 -15.64 5.03 2.85
C ALA A 33 -16.51 6.17 3.41
N PRO A 34 -16.71 6.32 4.74
CA PRO A 34 -17.53 7.40 5.27
C PRO A 34 -16.93 8.79 5.01
N PHE A 35 -15.60 8.91 5.02
CA PHE A 35 -14.91 10.18 4.76
C PHE A 35 -15.01 10.58 3.29
N VAL A 36 -14.87 9.62 2.38
CA VAL A 36 -15.04 9.85 0.93
C VAL A 36 -16.47 10.25 0.61
N ALA A 37 -17.46 9.63 1.26
CA ALA A 37 -18.87 10.00 1.08
C ALA A 37 -19.19 11.40 1.62
N ALA A 38 -18.60 11.78 2.76
CA ALA A 38 -18.84 13.08 3.38
C ALA A 38 -18.07 14.25 2.72
N SER A 39 -16.90 13.98 2.13
CA SER A 39 -16.02 15.01 1.56
C SER A 39 -15.21 14.45 0.39
N PRO A 40 -15.84 14.22 -0.78
CA PRO A 40 -15.16 13.62 -1.94
C PRO A 40 -14.00 14.49 -2.43
N ASP A 41 -14.06 15.81 -2.26
CA ASP A 41 -12.98 16.70 -2.72
C ASP A 41 -11.66 16.58 -1.93
N THR A 42 -11.65 15.84 -0.81
CA THR A 42 -10.45 15.67 0.03
C THR A 42 -9.72 14.38 -0.29
N ILE A 43 -8.38 14.42 -0.41
CA ILE A 43 -7.58 13.18 -0.52
C ILE A 43 -7.51 12.50 0.85
N PRO A 44 -7.87 11.22 0.95
CA PRO A 44 -7.57 10.43 2.13
C PRO A 44 -6.06 10.13 2.26
N ASN A 45 -5.47 10.42 3.42
CA ASN A 45 -4.09 10.04 3.71
C ASN A 45 -4.00 8.54 4.07
N TYR A 46 -4.08 7.67 3.08
CA TYR A 46 -4.06 6.22 3.28
C TYR A 46 -2.79 5.71 3.99
N ALA A 47 -1.64 6.34 3.75
CA ALA A 47 -0.36 5.97 4.36
C ALA A 47 -0.35 6.16 5.90
N SER A 48 -1.23 7.02 6.43
CA SER A 48 -1.37 7.23 7.88
C SER A 48 -1.97 6.04 8.64
N VAL A 49 -2.61 5.10 7.93
CA VAL A 49 -3.26 3.93 8.52
C VAL A 49 -2.46 2.67 8.16
N PRO A 50 -1.46 2.30 8.96
CA PRO A 50 -0.72 1.06 8.73
C PRO A 50 -1.64 -0.14 8.96
N TYR A 51 -1.65 -1.06 8.01
CA TYR A 51 -2.34 -2.33 8.15
C TYR A 51 -1.37 -3.42 8.57
N ARG A 52 -1.66 -4.11 9.67
CA ARG A 52 -0.92 -5.29 10.11
C ARG A 52 -1.88 -6.48 10.17
N PRO A 53 -1.73 -7.49 9.29
CA PRO A 53 -2.51 -8.72 9.42
C PRO A 53 -2.29 -9.35 10.80
N LYS A 54 -3.34 -9.93 11.39
CA LYS A 54 -3.24 -10.63 12.68
C LYS A 54 -2.17 -11.72 12.59
N GLY A 55 -1.21 -11.71 13.52
CA GLY A 55 -0.09 -12.66 13.54
C GLY A 55 1.03 -12.36 12.54
N SER A 56 0.91 -11.34 11.69
CA SER A 56 1.99 -10.91 10.81
C SER A 56 3.07 -10.19 11.60
N THR A 57 4.33 -10.39 11.21
CA THR A 57 5.47 -9.63 11.70
C THR A 57 5.73 -8.38 10.86
N LYS A 58 4.94 -8.14 9.81
CA LYS A 58 5.04 -6.97 8.94
C LYS A 58 3.76 -6.14 8.97
N SER A 59 3.92 -4.81 8.91
CA SER A 59 2.85 -3.87 8.60
C SER A 59 3.05 -3.25 7.22
N TYR A 60 1.94 -2.85 6.60
CA TYR A 60 1.88 -2.34 5.24
C TYR A 60 1.21 -0.97 5.27
N GLN A 61 1.90 0.05 4.79
CA GLN A 61 1.34 1.38 4.52
C GLN A 61 1.21 1.54 3.02
N ILE A 62 0.06 2.02 2.56
CA ILE A 62 -0.28 2.04 1.12
C ILE A 62 -0.58 3.45 0.68
N THR A 63 0.04 3.84 -0.43
CA THR A 63 -0.20 5.10 -1.13
C THR A 63 -0.63 4.77 -2.57
N PRO A 64 -1.84 5.15 -3.01
CA PRO A 64 -2.22 5.00 -4.42
C PRO A 64 -1.37 5.94 -5.29
N CYS A 65 -0.95 5.47 -6.48
CA CYS A 65 -0.16 6.26 -7.42
C CYS A 65 -0.88 6.40 -8.78
N PRO A 66 -1.90 7.26 -8.89
CA PRO A 66 -2.71 7.36 -10.11
C PRO A 66 -1.92 7.85 -11.33
N LYS A 67 -0.80 8.58 -11.14
CA LYS A 67 0.10 9.02 -12.22
C LYS A 67 0.64 7.85 -13.06
N ARG A 68 0.91 6.68 -12.44
CA ARG A 68 1.39 5.49 -13.15
C ARG A 68 0.25 4.66 -13.75
N GLY A 69 -1.00 4.94 -13.37
CA GLY A 69 -2.21 4.27 -13.84
C GLY A 69 -3.11 3.79 -12.69
N ALA A 70 -4.34 3.43 -13.04
CA ALA A 70 -5.24 2.77 -12.09
C ALA A 70 -4.65 1.39 -11.70
N GLY A 71 -4.62 1.09 -10.39
CA GLY A 71 -4.09 -0.17 -9.87
C GLY A 71 -2.61 -0.12 -9.43
N PHE A 72 -1.94 1.03 -9.55
CA PHE A 72 -0.59 1.24 -9.03
C PHE A 72 -0.58 1.73 -7.59
N TYR A 73 0.27 1.11 -6.78
CA TYR A 73 0.45 1.45 -5.37
C TYR A 73 1.92 1.46 -4.98
N ILE A 74 2.30 2.46 -4.17
CA ILE A 74 3.54 2.46 -3.42
C ILE A 74 3.23 1.89 -2.03
N VAL A 75 3.95 0.85 -1.65
CA VAL A 75 3.73 0.13 -0.38
C VAL A 75 4.99 0.19 0.45
N ALA A 76 4.93 0.84 1.62
CA ALA A 76 5.96 0.73 2.63
C ALA A 76 5.69 -0.48 3.51
N ILE A 77 6.65 -1.41 3.56
CA ILE A 77 6.61 -2.63 4.35
C ILE A 77 7.53 -2.42 5.55
N THR A 78 6.94 -2.40 6.74
CA THR A 78 7.69 -2.24 8.00
C THR A 78 7.71 -3.57 8.76
N PRO A 79 8.88 -4.21 8.88
CA PRO A 79 9.05 -5.38 9.73
C PRO A 79 9.06 -4.98 11.22
N HIS A 80 8.45 -5.82 12.05
CA HIS A 80 8.34 -5.69 13.52
C HIS A 80 9.13 -6.78 14.25
N ASP A 81 9.80 -7.67 13.52
CA ASP A 81 10.68 -8.68 14.09
C ASP A 81 11.85 -8.02 14.79
N LYS A 82 12.09 -8.45 16.04
CA LYS A 82 13.19 -7.97 16.87
C LYS A 82 14.11 -9.14 17.22
N ASN A 83 15.41 -8.87 17.27
CA ASN A 83 16.37 -9.84 17.79
C ASN A 83 16.24 -9.99 19.32
N HIS A 84 17.03 -10.89 19.91
CA HIS A 84 17.04 -11.11 21.37
C HIS A 84 17.38 -9.86 22.20
N TYR A 85 17.94 -8.82 21.57
CA TYR A 85 18.28 -7.54 22.19
C TYR A 85 17.21 -6.45 21.96
N GLY A 86 16.06 -6.80 21.36
CA GLY A 86 14.98 -5.86 21.07
C GLY A 86 15.23 -4.93 19.88
N MET A 87 16.30 -5.13 19.12
CA MET A 87 16.62 -4.34 17.93
C MET A 87 15.88 -4.88 16.70
N PRO A 88 15.41 -4.01 15.78
CA PRO A 88 14.79 -4.45 14.53
C PRO A 88 15.73 -5.37 13.74
N LEU A 89 15.22 -6.51 13.30
CA LEU A 89 15.98 -7.47 12.48
C LEU A 89 16.14 -7.00 11.03
N TYR A 90 15.19 -6.21 10.55
CA TYR A 90 15.11 -5.78 9.16
C TYR A 90 14.75 -4.29 9.10
N GLN A 91 15.22 -3.62 8.04
CA GLN A 91 14.87 -2.23 7.77
C GLN A 91 13.51 -2.15 7.04
N PRO A 92 12.76 -1.05 7.23
CA PRO A 92 11.60 -0.77 6.38
C PRO A 92 12.01 -0.68 4.91
N GLU A 93 11.13 -1.13 4.03
CA GLU A 93 11.35 -1.13 2.59
C GLU A 93 10.13 -0.54 1.88
N THR A 94 10.35 -0.01 0.67
CA THR A 94 9.27 0.52 -0.18
C THR A 94 9.27 -0.22 -1.51
N VAL A 95 8.10 -0.66 -1.95
CA VAL A 95 7.91 -1.36 -3.22
C VAL A 95 6.76 -0.77 -4.02
N THR A 96 6.90 -0.76 -5.34
CA THR A 96 5.83 -0.34 -6.24
C THR A 96 5.17 -1.59 -6.83
N VAL A 97 3.87 -1.72 -6.62
CA VAL A 97 3.08 -2.89 -7.02
C VAL A 97 1.96 -2.48 -7.95
N TRP A 98 1.73 -3.29 -8.97
CA TRP A 98 0.49 -3.26 -9.73
C TRP A 98 -0.43 -4.39 -9.26
N LEU A 99 -1.67 -4.05 -8.97
CA LEU A 99 -2.69 -5.00 -8.54
C LEU A 99 -3.92 -4.85 -9.44
N ASP A 100 -4.39 -5.96 -10.01
CA ASP A 100 -5.64 -6.01 -10.77
C ASP A 100 -6.87 -6.03 -9.84
N ILE A 101 -7.04 -4.94 -9.08
CA ILE A 101 -8.19 -4.69 -8.22
C ILE A 101 -8.69 -3.28 -8.51
N ALA A 102 -9.91 -2.96 -8.09
CA ALA A 102 -10.37 -1.58 -8.12
C ALA A 102 -9.30 -0.65 -7.48
N PRO A 103 -9.19 0.63 -7.88
CA PRO A 103 -8.27 1.56 -7.22
C PRO A 103 -8.82 2.02 -5.85
N LEU A 104 -7.96 2.63 -5.03
CA LEU A 104 -8.43 3.45 -3.90
C LEU A 104 -9.00 4.77 -4.44
N TYR A 105 -9.90 5.41 -3.70
CA TYR A 105 -10.43 6.70 -4.11
C TYR A 105 -9.31 7.75 -4.09
N VAL A 106 -9.09 8.42 -5.22
CA VAL A 106 -8.24 9.61 -5.33
C VAL A 106 -9.03 10.67 -6.08
N PRO A 107 -9.22 11.89 -5.52
CA PRO A 107 -9.93 12.94 -6.21
C PRO A 107 -9.19 13.32 -7.49
N THR A 108 -9.94 13.53 -8.58
CA THR A 108 -9.43 13.75 -9.95
C THR A 108 -8.53 14.99 -10.09
N ARG A 109 -8.54 15.88 -9.09
CA ARG A 109 -7.83 17.17 -9.11
C ARG A 109 -6.44 17.13 -8.48
N LYS A 110 -6.00 16.02 -7.90
CA LYS A 110 -4.69 15.96 -7.26
C LYS A 110 -3.88 14.78 -7.73
N GLU A 111 -2.85 15.14 -8.48
CA GLU A 111 -1.78 14.30 -9.00
C GLU A 111 -0.69 14.10 -7.94
N ASP A 112 -1.04 13.70 -6.73
CA ASP A 112 -0.03 13.46 -5.70
C ASP A 112 0.49 12.03 -5.79
N CYS A 113 1.40 11.82 -6.73
CA CYS A 113 2.51 10.92 -6.51
C CYS A 113 3.72 11.85 -6.48
N HIS A 114 4.31 12.08 -5.30
CA HIS A 114 5.62 12.70 -5.20
C HIS A 114 6.53 11.94 -6.17
N ASP A 115 7.10 12.66 -7.14
CA ASP A 115 8.08 12.18 -8.08
C ASP A 115 9.25 11.55 -7.30
N LEU A 116 9.18 10.25 -7.08
CA LEU A 116 10.37 9.42 -7.01
C LEU A 116 10.79 9.27 -8.47
N GLU A 117 11.61 10.21 -8.95
CA GLU A 117 12.44 10.01 -10.13
C GLU A 117 13.19 8.69 -9.93
N ILE A 118 12.79 7.67 -10.68
CA ILE A 118 13.56 6.44 -10.84
C ILE A 118 13.74 6.28 -12.34
N CYS A 119 14.97 6.53 -12.80
CA CYS A 119 15.48 6.21 -14.13
C CYS A 119 15.47 4.70 -14.40
#